data_AF-A0A951HAQ8-F1
#
_entry.id   AF-A0A951HAQ8-F1
#
_cell.length_a   1.000
_cell.length_b   1.000
_cell.length_c   1.000
_cell.angle_alpha   90.00
_cell.angle_beta   90.00
_cell.angle_gamma   90.00
#
_symmetry.space_group_name_H-M   'P 1'
#
loop_
_entity.id
_entity.type
_entity.pdbx_description
1 polymer ?
#
loop_
_entity_poly.entity_id
_entity_poly.type
_entity_poly.pdbx_seq_one_letter_code
_entity_poly.pdbx_strand_id
1 'polypeptide(L)'
;MIHFLSDSQWCFHWYLYLNNAGAQFVVVSEADYGFSIEDEAADAITQQQAIDLTQAKFWLCAPSFEQFIYRLWMENEIWYALAWDKQPLTPLQQAYVDHYAKLKEQ
;
A
#
# COMPACT_ATOMS: atom_id res chain seq x y z
N MET A 1 -1.33 -12.82 6.07
CA MET A 1 -1.16 -11.54 5.34
C MET A 1 -0.49 -11.85 4.02
N ILE A 2 -0.70 -11.02 3.01
CA ILE A 2 -0.15 -11.19 1.66
C ILE A 2 0.66 -9.93 1.33
N HIS A 3 1.96 -10.08 1.08
CA HIS A 3 2.76 -8.99 0.50
C HIS A 3 2.37 -8.82 -0.97
N PHE A 4 2.02 -7.61 -1.38
CA PHE A 4 1.51 -7.39 -2.75
C PHE A 4 2.11 -6.19 -3.47
N LEU A 5 2.84 -5.31 -2.78
CA LEU A 5 3.49 -4.16 -3.37
C LEU A 5 4.71 -3.76 -2.53
N SER A 6 5.80 -3.41 -3.19
CA SER A 6 6.92 -2.66 -2.62
C SER A 6 7.09 -1.38 -3.43
N ASP A 7 7.59 -0.31 -2.80
CA ASP A 7 7.96 0.89 -3.56
C ASP A 7 9.22 0.63 -4.43
N SER A 8 9.52 1.57 -5.33
CA SER A 8 10.65 1.45 -6.26
C SER A 8 12.02 1.58 -5.60
N GLN A 9 12.09 2.09 -4.37
CA GLN A 9 13.31 2.21 -3.57
C GLN A 9 13.44 1.08 -2.55
N TRP A 10 12.49 0.15 -2.53
CA TRP A 10 12.41 -0.96 -1.58
C TRP A 10 12.44 -0.51 -0.12
N CYS A 11 11.81 0.64 0.18
CA CYS A 11 11.79 1.22 1.53
C CYS A 11 10.51 0.87 2.29
N PHE A 12 9.38 0.77 1.59
CA PHE A 12 8.09 0.37 2.15
C PHE A 12 7.49 -0.80 1.40
N HIS A 13 6.84 -1.67 2.19
CA HIS A 13 6.19 -2.89 1.75
C HIS A 13 4.73 -2.90 2.23
N TRP A 14 3.81 -3.13 1.31
CA TRP A 14 2.37 -3.16 1.58
C TRP A 14 1.83 -4.59 1.63
N TYR A 15 1.03 -4.83 2.66
CA TYR A 15 0.47 -6.12 2.96
C TYR A 15 -1.04 -6.04 3.06
N LEU A 16 -1.70 -7.02 2.44
CA LEU A 16 -3.13 -7.23 2.55
C LEU A 16 -3.39 -8.23 3.69
N TYR A 17 -4.13 -7.78 4.70
CA TYR A 17 -4.73 -8.67 5.68
C TYR A 17 -6.09 -9.15 5.15
N LEU A 18 -6.36 -10.44 5.30
CA LEU A 18 -7.63 -11.08 5.02
C LEU A 18 -7.91 -12.07 6.14
N ASN A 19 -9.15 -12.16 6.60
CA ASN A 19 -9.60 -13.24 7.47
C ASN A 19 -10.74 -14.05 6.83
N ASN A 20 -11.05 -15.20 7.43
CA ASN A 20 -12.11 -16.10 6.94
C ASN A 20 -13.52 -15.50 7.02
N ALA A 21 -13.69 -14.40 7.77
CA ALA A 21 -14.95 -13.64 7.85
C ALA A 21 -15.05 -12.55 6.77
N GLY A 22 -14.05 -12.40 5.90
CA GLY A 22 -14.01 -11.41 4.83
C GLY A 22 -13.55 -10.01 5.28
N ALA A 23 -13.10 -9.85 6.54
CA ALA A 23 -12.49 -8.59 6.94
C ALA A 23 -11.15 -8.43 6.22
N GLN A 24 -10.95 -7.24 5.66
CA GLN A 24 -9.77 -6.89 4.90
C GLN A 24 -9.27 -5.50 5.29
N PHE A 25 -7.95 -5.30 5.22
CA PHE A 25 -7.33 -3.98 5.33
C PHE A 25 -5.90 -4.05 4.79
N VAL A 26 -5.35 -2.88 4.45
CA VAL A 26 -3.97 -2.76 3.97
C VAL A 26 -3.12 -2.13 5.06
N VAL A 27 -2.00 -2.77 5.37
CA VAL A 27 -0.94 -2.22 6.23
C VAL A 27 0.35 -2.01 5.44
N VAL A 28 1.20 -1.14 5.96
CA VAL A 28 2.53 -0.88 5.42
C VAL A 28 3.59 -1.10 6.52
N SER A 29 4.76 -1.56 6.13
CA SER A 29 5.93 -1.78 7.00
C SER A 29 7.21 -1.45 6.23
N GLU A 30 8.25 -1.06 6.97
CA GLU A 30 9.62 -0.92 6.45
C GLU A 30 10.33 -2.27 6.31
N ALA A 31 9.92 -3.28 7.08
CA ALA A 31 10.43 -4.64 6.99
C ALA A 31 9.73 -5.43 5.88
N ASP A 32 10.50 -6.24 5.16
CA ASP A 32 10.16 -7.08 4.01
C ASP A 32 9.70 -8.49 4.42
N TYR A 33 8.74 -8.55 5.34
CA TYR A 33 8.17 -9.81 5.82
C TYR A 33 7.70 -10.72 4.69
N GLY A 34 8.03 -12.01 4.78
CA GLY A 34 7.62 -13.01 3.79
C GLY A 34 8.43 -13.00 2.49
N PHE A 35 9.50 -12.20 2.44
CA PHE A 35 10.55 -12.27 1.42
C PHE A 35 11.88 -12.64 2.08
N SER A 36 12.66 -13.49 1.41
CA SER A 36 14.05 -13.78 1.76
C SER A 36 14.88 -13.78 0.47
N ILE A 37 15.94 -12.98 0.43
CA ILE A 37 16.84 -12.88 -0.74
C ILE A 37 17.61 -14.20 -0.95
N GLU A 38 17.67 -15.05 0.08
CA GLU A 38 18.33 -16.36 0.04
C GLU A 38 17.45 -17.44 -0.64
N ASP A 39 16.21 -17.09 -1.04
CA ASP A 39 15.20 -18.01 -1.61
C ASP A 39 15.36 -18.27 -3.13
N GLU A 40 16.51 -17.96 -3.75
CA GLU A 40 16.80 -18.30 -5.15
C GLU A 40 16.99 -19.81 -5.40
N ALA A 41 17.07 -20.63 -4.33
CA ALA A 41 16.93 -22.07 -4.45
C ALA A 41 15.45 -22.44 -4.59
N ALA A 42 15.08 -23.07 -5.70
CA ALA A 42 13.70 -23.39 -6.11
C ALA A 42 12.80 -24.11 -5.08
N ASP A 43 13.37 -24.61 -3.97
CA ASP A 43 12.67 -25.29 -2.89
C ASP A 43 12.26 -24.35 -1.71
N ALA A 44 12.69 -23.08 -1.70
CA ALA A 44 12.53 -22.16 -0.56
C ALA A 44 11.20 -21.38 -0.52
N ILE A 45 10.40 -21.39 -1.59
CA ILE A 45 9.11 -20.66 -1.75
C ILE A 45 8.05 -21.04 -0.68
N THR A 46 8.30 -22.05 0.15
CA THR A 46 7.32 -22.63 1.08
C THR A 46 7.53 -22.33 2.56
N GLN A 47 8.58 -21.62 2.97
CA GLN A 47 8.76 -21.31 4.38
C GLN A 47 7.89 -20.12 4.80
N GLN A 48 6.65 -20.39 5.19
CA GLN A 48 5.82 -19.46 5.96
C GLN A 48 6.57 -19.06 7.23
N GLN A 49 7.23 -17.91 7.21
CA GLN A 49 7.81 -17.34 8.41
C GLN A 49 6.69 -16.86 9.33
N ALA A 50 6.66 -17.39 10.54
CA ALA A 50 5.79 -16.88 11.59
C ALA A 50 6.30 -15.48 11.99
N ILE A 51 5.51 -14.45 11.69
CA ILE A 51 5.83 -13.07 12.06
C ILE A 51 5.28 -12.82 13.47
N ASP A 52 6.15 -12.42 14.40
CA ASP A 52 5.71 -11.90 15.69
C ASP A 52 5.15 -10.48 15.53
N LEU A 53 3.83 -10.38 15.44
CA LEU A 53 3.12 -9.11 15.29
C LEU A 53 3.28 -8.18 16.50
N THR A 54 3.75 -8.66 17.66
CA THR A 54 3.96 -7.82 18.85
C THR A 54 5.22 -6.95 18.73
N GLN A 55 6.18 -7.40 17.92
CA GLN A 55 7.43 -6.69 17.64
C GLN A 55 7.40 -5.99 16.27
N ALA A 56 6.50 -6.42 15.38
CA ALA A 56 6.39 -5.87 14.03
C ALA A 56 5.79 -4.46 14.03
N LYS A 57 6.43 -3.55 13.30
CA LYS A 57 5.94 -2.18 13.11
C LYS A 57 5.13 -2.10 11.83
N PHE A 58 3.82 -2.20 11.98
CA PHE A 58 2.87 -1.96 10.89
C PHE A 58 2.11 -0.66 11.13
N TRP A 59 1.87 0.08 10.05
CA TRP A 59 0.94 1.20 10.04
C TRP A 59 -0.27 0.84 9.19
N LEU A 60 -1.46 1.17 9.67
CA LEU A 60 -2.69 1.04 8.88
C LEU A 60 -2.63 2.03 7.71
N CYS A 61 -2.67 1.52 6.48
CA CYS A 61 -2.58 2.33 5.28
C CYS A 61 -3.96 2.61 4.67
N ALA A 62 -4.83 1.59 4.62
CA ALA A 62 -6.21 1.74 4.16
C ALA A 62 -7.13 0.70 4.83
N PRO A 63 -8.40 1.03 5.07
CA PRO A 63 -9.35 0.10 5.68
C PRO A 63 -9.88 -0.95 4.71
N SER A 64 -9.55 -0.86 3.41
CA SER A 64 -9.83 -1.90 2.42
C SER A 64 -8.84 -1.83 1.25
N PHE A 65 -8.71 -2.93 0.50
CA PHE A 65 -7.86 -3.00 -0.67
C PHE A 65 -8.35 -2.08 -1.80
N GLU A 66 -9.66 -1.97 -2.01
CA GLU A 66 -10.25 -1.11 -3.03
C GLU A 66 -9.95 0.36 -2.75
N GLN A 67 -10.06 0.77 -1.48
CA GLN A 67 -9.68 2.13 -1.08
C GLN A 67 -8.19 2.40 -1.31
N PHE A 68 -7.33 1.43 -1.02
CA PHE A 68 -5.90 1.55 -1.29
C PHE A 68 -5.62 1.75 -2.79
N ILE A 69 -6.15 0.88 -3.64
CA ILE A 69 -5.93 0.94 -5.09
C ILE A 69 -6.50 2.23 -5.69
N TYR A 70 -7.70 2.65 -5.25
CA TYR A 70 -8.29 3.90 -5.69
C TYR A 70 -7.38 5.09 -5.37
N ARG A 71 -6.90 5.20 -4.13
CA ARG A 71 -6.00 6.28 -3.71
C ARG A 71 -4.67 6.24 -4.45
N LEU A 72 -4.03 5.07 -4.53
CA LEU A 72 -2.76 4.88 -5.22
C LEU A 72 -2.84 5.34 -6.67
N TRP A 73 -3.89 4.90 -7.39
CA TRP A 73 -4.11 5.28 -8.78
C TRP A 73 -4.40 6.78 -8.92
N MET A 74 -5.34 7.31 -8.13
CA MET A 74 -5.72 8.71 -8.19
C MET A 74 -4.55 9.65 -7.88
N GLU A 75 -3.76 9.34 -6.84
CA GLU A 75 -2.59 10.12 -6.45
C GLU A 75 -1.50 10.10 -7.52
N ASN A 76 -1.26 8.95 -8.17
CA ASN A 76 -0.31 8.85 -9.28
C ASN A 76 -0.77 9.66 -10.50
N GLU A 77 -2.04 9.55 -10.90
CA GLU A 77 -2.58 10.31 -12.02
C GLU A 77 -2.52 11.83 -11.75
N ILE A 78 -2.83 12.26 -10.53
CA ILE A 78 -2.68 13.66 -10.11
C ILE A 78 -1.20 14.07 -10.18
N TRP A 79 -0.29 13.23 -9.69
CA TRP A 79 1.13 13.51 -9.73
C TRP A 79 1.62 13.67 -11.17
N TYR A 80 1.26 12.77 -12.09
CA TYR A 80 1.65 12.89 -13.50
C TYR A 80 1.07 14.16 -14.14
N ALA A 81 -0.21 14.45 -13.93
CA ALA A 81 -0.85 15.65 -14.47
C ALA A 81 -0.12 16.94 -14.03
N LEU A 82 0.28 17.04 -12.76
CA LEU A 82 0.91 18.24 -12.19
C LEU A 82 2.44 18.28 -12.39
N ALA A 83 3.12 17.18 -12.15
CA ALA A 83 4.58 17.10 -12.14
C ALA A 83 5.16 16.93 -13.54
N TRP A 84 4.47 16.18 -14.41
CA TRP A 84 4.98 15.80 -15.73
C TRP A 84 4.27 16.55 -16.86
N ASP A 85 2.95 16.36 -16.99
CA ASP A 85 2.20 16.82 -18.17
C ASP A 85 1.83 18.31 -18.12
N LYS A 86 1.89 18.91 -16.93
CA LYS A 86 1.52 20.31 -16.66
C LYS A 86 0.09 20.64 -17.10
N GLN A 87 -0.82 19.68 -16.92
CA GLN A 87 -2.23 19.81 -17.27
C GLN A 87 -3.08 20.17 -16.04
N PRO A 88 -4.22 20.85 -16.23
CA PRO A 88 -5.19 21.02 -15.15
C PRO A 88 -5.76 19.67 -14.71
N LEU A 89 -6.12 19.58 -13.44
CA LEU A 89 -6.79 18.39 -12.91
C LEU A 89 -8.19 18.23 -13.51
N THR A 90 -8.57 16.97 -13.77
CA THR A 90 -9.95 16.64 -14.09
C THR A 90 -10.88 16.96 -12.92
N PRO A 91 -12.20 17.13 -13.14
CA PRO A 91 -13.15 17.36 -12.04
C PRO A 91 -13.10 16.30 -10.94
N LEU A 92 -12.88 15.03 -11.31
CA LEU A 92 -12.77 13.93 -10.36
C LEU A 92 -11.49 14.02 -9.50
N GLN A 93 -10.36 14.34 -10.13
CA GLN A 93 -9.08 14.55 -9.43
C GLN A 93 -9.14 15.77 -8.51
N GLN A 94 -9.77 16.86 -8.95
CA GLN A 94 -9.97 18.03 -8.09
C GLN A 94 -10.85 17.69 -6.89
N ALA A 95 -11.96 16.98 -7.10
CA ALA A 95 -12.83 16.53 -6.00
C ALA A 95 -12.09 15.62 -5.00
N TYR A 96 -11.16 14.77 -5.46
CA TYR A 96 -10.28 13.98 -4.61
C TYR A 96 -9.40 14.87 -3.73
N VAL A 97 -8.72 15.86 -4.31
CA VAL A 97 -7.87 16.80 -3.56
C VAL A 97 -8.69 17.58 -2.53
N ASP A 98 -9.85 18.09 -2.94
CA ASP A 98 -10.74 18.88 -2.07
C ASP A 98 -11.27 18.05 -0.89
N HIS A 99 -11.50 16.75 -1.08
CA HIS A 99 -11.88 15.83 -0.01
C HIS A 99 -10.81 15.78 1.09
N TYR A 100 -9.53 15.62 0.73
CA TYR A 100 -8.44 15.55 1.71
C TYR A 100 -8.05 16.91 2.29
N ALA A 101 -8.26 18.00 1.55
CA ALA A 101 -8.05 19.36 2.08
C ALA A 101 -8.94 19.61 3.32
N LYS A 102 -10.21 19.19 3.26
CA LYS A 102 -11.17 19.33 4.37
C LYS A 102 -10.82 18.48 5.59
N LEU A 103 -10.21 17.31 5.38
CA LEU A 103 -9.80 16.43 6.47
C LEU A 103 -8.58 16.96 7.23
N LYS A 104 -7.75 17.81 6.62
CA LYS A 104 -6.61 18.45 7.30
C LYS A 104 -7.01 19.58 8.26
N GLU A 105 -8.22 20.12 8.11
CA GLU A 105 -8.71 21.24 8.93
C GLU A 105 -9.42 20.76 10.22
N GLN A 106 -9.49 19.44 10.45
CA GLN A 106 -10.09 18.80 11.63
C GLN A 106 -9.00 18.26 12.56
#